data_AF-A0A920UEK7-F1
#
_entry.id   AF-A0A920UEK7-F1
#
_cell.length_a   1.000
_cell.length_b   1.000
_cell.length_c   1.000
_cell.angle_alpha   90.00
_cell.angle_beta   90.00
_cell.angle_gamma   90.00
#
_symmetry.space_group_name_H-M   'P 1'
#
loop_
_entity.id
_entity.type
_entity.pdbx_description
1 polymer ?
#
loop_
_entity_poly.entity_id
_entity_poly.type
_entity_poly.pdbx_seq_one_letter_code
_entity_poly.pdbx_strand_id
1 'polypeptide(L)' 'MWTSCQILICPWSPRINIRHFGGGQTEVQLELPPGKHTLQLVLGDWIHLAHDPPVLSKKITITVGK' A
#
# COMPACT_ATOMS: atom_id res chain seq x y z
N MET A 1 4.98 4.55 -21.24
CA MET A 1 5.21 3.42 -20.32
C MET A 1 5.04 3.95 -18.90
N TRP A 2 3.82 4.38 -18.55
CA TRP A 2 3.51 5.18 -17.36
C TRP A 2 2.04 4.91 -17.02
N THR A 3 1.75 4.04 -16.06
CA THR A 3 0.37 3.71 -15.68
C THR A 3 0.27 3.56 -14.17
N SER A 4 -0.51 4.49 -13.59
CA SER A 4 -1.04 4.63 -12.23
C SER A 4 -0.38 3.88 -11.08
N CYS A 5 -0.04 4.65 -10.05
CA CYS A 5 0.78 4.20 -8.96
C CYS A 5 -0.05 3.74 -7.75
N GLN A 6 0.17 2.52 -7.25
CA GLN A 6 -0.45 2.04 -6.01
C GLN A 6 0.50 2.26 -4.82
N ILE A 7 -0.02 2.82 -3.73
CA ILE A 7 0.70 3.10 -2.49
C ILE A 7 0.12 2.23 -1.37
N LEU A 8 0.94 1.40 -0.74
CA LEU A 8 0.54 0.60 0.43
C LEU A 8 0.73 1.39 1.74
N ILE A 9 -0.29 1.51 2.59
CA ILE A 9 -0.18 2.16 3.91
C ILE A 9 -0.36 1.13 5.04
N CYS A 10 0.60 1.07 5.98
CA CYS A 10 0.51 0.32 7.23
C CYS A 10 0.43 1.27 8.45
N PRO A 11 -0.64 1.22 9.28
CA PRO A 11 -0.96 2.28 10.24
C PRO A 11 -0.38 2.12 11.67
N TRP A 12 0.55 1.19 11.93
CA TRP A 12 1.01 0.88 13.31
C TRP A 12 2.55 0.92 13.53
N SER A 13 3.26 1.83 12.86
CA SER A 13 4.66 2.15 13.16
C SER A 13 4.95 3.63 12.84
N PRO A 14 5.77 4.36 13.63
CA PRO A 14 5.94 5.82 13.52
C PRO A 14 6.69 6.29 12.27
N ARG A 15 7.10 5.37 11.39
CA ARG A 15 7.54 5.68 10.03
C ARG A 15 6.51 5.08 9.08
N ILE A 16 5.75 5.96 8.42
CA ILE A 16 4.81 5.59 7.37
C ILE A 16 5.58 4.77 6.32
N ASN A 17 5.40 3.45 6.31
CA ASN A 17 6.03 2.58 5.33
C ASN A 17 5.17 2.59 4.07
N ILE A 18 5.40 3.57 3.20
CA ILE A 18 4.83 3.62 1.85
C ILE A 18 5.70 2.79 0.92
N ARG A 19 5.13 1.70 0.38
CA ARG A 19 5.71 1.00 -0.76
C ARG A 19 5.03 1.51 -2.03
N HIS A 20 5.84 1.94 -2.98
CA HIS A 20 5.42 2.48 -4.26
C HIS A 20 5.41 1.40 -5.37
N PHE A 21 4.35 1.38 -6.18
CA PHE A 21 4.17 0.48 -7.31
C PHE A 21 3.83 1.28 -8.56
N GLY A 22 4.72 1.37 -9.58
CA GLY A 22 4.48 2.20 -10.78
C GLY A 22 4.64 1.48 -12.14
N GLY A 23 5.11 0.23 -12.15
CA GLY A 23 5.30 -0.56 -13.37
C GLY A 23 4.13 -1.46 -13.76
N GLY A 24 2.91 -1.20 -13.26
CA GLY A 24 1.74 -2.05 -13.54
C GLY A 24 1.76 -3.42 -12.86
N GLN A 25 2.48 -3.57 -11.75
CA GLN A 25 2.49 -4.81 -10.97
C GLN A 25 1.08 -5.14 -10.47
N THR A 26 0.69 -6.41 -10.56
CA THR A 26 -0.59 -6.92 -10.04
C THR A 26 -0.45 -7.62 -8.68
N GLU A 27 0.78 -7.96 -8.29
CA GLU A 27 1.12 -8.65 -7.05
C GLU A 27 2.47 -8.19 -6.48
N VAL A 28 2.69 -8.50 -5.21
CA VAL A 28 3.95 -8.25 -4.51
C VAL A 28 4.11 -9.27 -3.38
N GLN A 29 5.34 -9.74 -3.18
CA GLN A 29 5.69 -10.51 -1.98
C GLN A 29 6.18 -9.57 -0.88
N LEU A 30 5.60 -9.70 0.32
CA LEU A 30 5.92 -8.87 1.47
C LEU A 30 6.37 -9.74 2.64
N GLU A 31 7.58 -9.50 3.11
CA GLU A 31 8.03 -10.03 4.39
C GLU A 31 7.55 -9.10 5.52
N LEU A 32 6.81 -9.67 6.47
CA LEU A 32 6.24 -8.94 7.59
C LEU A 32 6.79 -9.52 8.89
N PRO A 33 7.27 -8.70 9.84
CA PRO A 33 7.71 -9.19 11.14
C PRO A 33 6.51 -9.74 11.94
N PRO A 34 6.72 -10.62 12.93
CA PRO A 34 5.65 -11.09 13.81
C PRO A 34 4.88 -9.92 14.43
N GLY A 35 3.54 -10.00 14.41
CA GLY A 35 2.66 -8.93 14.89
C GLY A 35 1.42 -8.70 14.03
N LYS A 36 0.63 -7.69 14.41
CA LYS A 36 -0.61 -7.29 13.71
C LYS A 36 -0.31 -6.17 12.73
N HIS A 37 -0.62 -6.40 11.45
CA HIS A 37 -0.44 -5.47 10.34
C HIS A 37 -1.77 -5.10 9.74
N THR A 38 -1.92 -3.86 9.30
CA THR A 38 -3.07 -3.46 8.48
C THR A 38 -2.55 -2.93 7.17
N LEU A 39 -3.10 -3.41 6.07
CA LEU A 39 -2.64 -3.09 4.72
C LEU A 39 -3.78 -2.41 3.96
N GLN A 40 -3.44 -1.40 3.16
CA GLN A 40 -4.37 -0.70 2.29
C GLN A 40 -3.65 -0.14 1.07
N LEU A 41 -4.23 -0.32 -0.12
CA LEU A 41 -3.75 0.30 -1.35
C LEU A 41 -4.46 1.64 -1.57
N VAL A 42 -3.69 2.63 -2.03
CA VAL A 42 -4.13 3.95 -2.46
C VAL A 42 -3.73 4.13 -3.92
N LEU A 43 -4.67 4.49 -4.79
CA LEU A 43 -4.37 4.82 -6.17
C LEU A 43 -3.99 6.29 -6.29
N GLY A 44 -2.77 6.53 -6.75
CA GLY A 44 -2.28 7.85 -7.14
C GLY A 44 -2.37 8.09 -8.64
N ASP A 45 -2.40 9.36 -9.01
CA ASP A 45 -2.32 9.84 -10.38
C ASP A 45 -0.88 9.77 -10.92
N TRP A 46 -0.65 10.42 -12.07
CA TRP A 46 0.63 10.41 -12.77
C TRP A 46 1.76 11.19 -12.08
N ILE A 47 1.44 12.05 -11.10
CA ILE A 47 2.42 12.74 -10.24
C ILE A 47 2.42 12.20 -8.81
N HIS A 48 1.86 11.00 -8.60
CA HIS A 48 1.83 10.30 -7.31
C HIS A 48 0.96 10.99 -6.25
N LEU A 49 0.04 11.87 -6.66
CA LEU A 49 -0.97 12.43 -5.77
C LEU A 49 -2.18 11.51 -5.71
N ALA A 50 -2.75 11.35 -4.50
CA ALA A 50 -4.03 10.69 -4.38
C ALA A 50 -5.12 11.48 -5.13
N HIS A 51 -6.04 10.77 -5.78
CA HIS A 51 -7.21 11.40 -6.39
C HIS A 51 -8.10 12.09 -5.35
N ASP A 52 -8.94 13.01 -5.82
CA ASP A 52 -10.01 13.63 -5.03
C ASP A 52 -11.37 13.37 -5.72
N PRO A 53 -12.24 12.51 -5.16
CA PRO A 53 -12.06 11.76 -3.92
C PRO A 53 -11.02 10.62 -4.07
N PRO A 54 -10.38 10.19 -2.96
CA PRO A 54 -9.34 9.17 -3.01
C PRO A 54 -9.91 7.80 -3.39
N VAL A 55 -9.21 7.11 -4.29
CA VAL A 55 -9.52 5.74 -4.68
C VAL A 55 -8.70 4.78 -3.82
N LEU A 56 -9.38 4.08 -2.91
CA LEU A 56 -8.79 3.24 -1.87
C LEU A 56 -9.27 1.80 -1.98
N SER A 57 -8.40 0.84 -1.68
CA SER A 57 -8.84 -0.54 -1.44
C SER A 57 -9.53 -0.66 -0.08
N LYS A 58 -10.25 -1.78 0.10
CA LYS A 58 -10.61 -2.24 1.44
C LYS A 58 -9.35 -2.44 2.28
N LYS A 59 -9.43 -2.06 3.55
CA LYS A 59 -8.38 -2.38 4.53
C LYS A 59 -8.44 -3.86 4.85
N ILE A 60 -7.28 -4.49 4.94
CA ILE A 60 -7.15 -5.86 5.44
C ILE A 60 -6.25 -5.85 6.67
N THR A 61 -6.52 -6.74 7.62
CA THR A 61 -5.70 -6.92 8.81
C THR A 61 -5.15 -8.34 8.81
N ILE A 62 -3.84 -8.45 8.99
CA ILE A 62 -3.10 -9.72 8.98
C ILE A 62 -2.36 -9.82 10.30
N THR A 63 -2.39 -10.99 10.92
CA THR A 63 -1.58 -11.29 12.12
C THR A 63 -0.53 -12.33 11.73
N VAL A 64 0.74 -11.97 11.86
CA VAL A 64 1.87 -12.86 11.59
C VAL A 64 2.33 -13.46 12.92
N GLY A 65 2.30 -14.80 13.00
CA GLY A 65 2.79 -15.56 14.14
C GLY A 65 4.31 -15.46 14.31
N LYS A 66 4.80 -15.93 15.45
CA LYS A 66 6.24 -16.18 15.67
C LYS A 66 6.64 -17.53 15.10
#